data_AF-A0AAD5P0R6-F1
#
_entry.id   AF-A0AAD5P0R6-F1
#
_cell.length_a   1.000
_cell.length_b   1.000
_cell.length_c   1.000
_cell.angle_alpha   90.00
_cell.angle_beta   90.00
_cell.angle_gamma   90.00
#
_symmetry.space_group_name_H-M   'P 1'
#
loop_
_entity.id
_entity.type
_entity.pdbx_description
1 polymer ?
#
loop_
_entity_poly.entity_id
_entity_poly.type
_entity_poly.pdbx_seq_one_letter_code
_entity_poly.pdbx_strand_id
1 'polypeptide(L)'
;MLVVLKDDETSQINVDWLRDILSKVLEAIDIVTQHQTIEATKANCDNLLESTRKELESQMKDLSLKEKELTDTNACVSATQASMSELESESSQESRTIIDFDADGRSGLEEEEERKMEDERRVHPDCINASNPYHECVEYCFIKIAEAMARMGKKETEVAQTTGGNGKSVTSAPDVAEDLHDDRPNVEEDSDSGNDRPAEENVEVDLSKLTGRQKKMFELRLKMNEARKANQTAMIAEKKRIEAPAESRGISKQKWLEERKKKIGKLLDANGLDMKNAFMLDTQEAAEAKYKKWEKDPAPFGWDVFNQKTLYNAYKKRTKNVNIDLEEYNKMKETDPEFYREASSLQYGKAPKISEDKIDKMVKELKDRDEKRKLREHLANTPLKSKTILNEELPCLTKDLWAPLGTISNVIFSIILFQFVFVLQFGVVWYLI
;
A
#
# COMPACT_ATOMS: atom_id res chain seq x y z
N MET A 1 13.30 -48.50 -51.41
CA MET A 1 13.87 -48.05 -52.70
C MET A 1 15.39 -47.91 -52.65
N LEU A 2 15.98 -47.23 -51.65
CA LEU A 2 17.46 -47.13 -51.50
C LEU A 2 18.20 -48.47 -51.30
N VAL A 3 17.52 -49.49 -50.77
CA VAL A 3 18.08 -50.85 -50.62
C VAL A 3 18.24 -51.54 -51.98
N VAL A 4 17.23 -51.43 -52.85
CA VAL A 4 17.25 -52.00 -54.21
C VAL A 4 18.33 -51.33 -55.06
N LEU A 5 18.51 -50.02 -54.92
CA LEU A 5 19.61 -49.30 -55.57
C LEU A 5 21.00 -49.80 -55.17
N LYS A 6 21.19 -50.17 -53.90
CA LYS A 6 22.49 -50.72 -53.44
C LYS A 6 22.76 -52.09 -54.05
N ASP A 7 21.75 -52.93 -54.18
CA ASP A 7 21.89 -54.27 -54.76
C ASP A 7 22.20 -54.19 -56.28
N ASP A 8 21.56 -53.26 -57.00
CA ASP A 8 21.83 -53.04 -58.43
C ASP A 8 23.24 -52.44 -58.69
N GLU A 9 23.74 -51.58 -57.78
CA GLU A 9 25.11 -51.07 -57.83
C GLU A 9 26.16 -52.14 -57.57
N THR A 10 25.88 -53.07 -56.65
CA THR A 10 26.77 -54.22 -56.42
C THR A 10 26.83 -55.16 -57.61
N SER A 11 25.83 -55.09 -58.50
CA SER A 11 25.76 -55.85 -59.76
C SER A 11 26.44 -55.13 -60.95
N GLN A 12 27.16 -54.01 -60.72
CA GLN A 12 27.86 -53.19 -61.72
C GLN A 12 26.96 -52.54 -62.79
N ILE A 13 25.67 -52.37 -62.52
CA ILE A 13 24.73 -51.69 -63.43
C ILE A 13 24.82 -50.18 -63.17
N ASN A 14 24.92 -49.35 -64.22
CA ASN A 14 24.85 -47.90 -64.08
C ASN A 14 23.41 -47.49 -63.72
N VAL A 15 23.22 -47.01 -62.49
CA VAL A 15 21.91 -46.59 -61.94
C VAL A 15 21.84 -45.09 -61.61
N ASP A 16 22.75 -44.28 -62.16
CA ASP A 16 22.85 -42.84 -61.84
C ASP A 16 21.55 -42.09 -62.19
N TRP A 17 20.91 -42.45 -63.30
CA TRP A 17 19.62 -41.89 -63.73
C TRP A 17 18.48 -42.22 -62.77
N LEU A 18 18.49 -43.42 -62.17
CA LEU A 18 17.48 -43.88 -61.22
C LEU A 18 17.67 -43.21 -59.86
N ARG A 19 18.94 -43.01 -59.46
CA ARG A 19 19.31 -42.26 -58.26
C ARG A 19 18.82 -40.81 -58.35
N ASP A 20 19.05 -40.12 -59.47
CA ASP A 20 18.57 -38.75 -59.69
C ASP A 20 17.04 -38.64 -59.63
N ILE A 21 16.32 -39.57 -60.25
CA ILE A 21 14.85 -39.62 -60.18
C ILE A 21 14.37 -39.86 -58.75
N LEU A 22 14.99 -40.81 -58.03
CA LEU A 22 14.61 -41.12 -56.66
C LEU A 22 14.93 -39.98 -55.68
N SER A 23 16.04 -39.25 -55.89
CA SER A 23 16.35 -38.04 -55.14
C SER A 23 15.29 -36.96 -55.35
N LYS A 24 14.87 -36.73 -56.61
CA LYS A 24 13.79 -35.77 -56.93
C LYS A 24 12.44 -36.16 -56.32
N VAL A 25 12.12 -37.46 -56.34
CA VAL A 25 10.88 -37.97 -55.70
C VAL A 25 10.94 -37.83 -54.18
N LEU A 26 12.09 -38.08 -53.56
CA LEU A 26 12.28 -37.88 -52.11
C LEU A 26 12.15 -36.41 -51.72
N GLU A 27 12.76 -35.50 -52.48
CA GLU A 27 12.63 -34.05 -52.27
C GLU A 27 11.18 -33.58 -52.44
N ALA A 28 10.47 -34.08 -53.45
CA ALA A 28 9.05 -33.78 -53.64
C ALA A 28 8.19 -34.29 -52.47
N ILE A 29 8.47 -35.49 -51.94
CA ILE A 29 7.78 -36.03 -50.77
C ILE A 29 8.05 -35.15 -49.54
N ASP A 30 9.29 -34.72 -49.31
CA ASP A 30 9.64 -33.86 -48.19
C ASP A 30 8.99 -32.47 -48.27
N ILE A 31 8.90 -31.90 -49.48
CA ILE A 31 8.17 -30.64 -49.71
C ILE A 31 6.68 -30.83 -49.40
N VAL A 32 6.08 -31.95 -49.81
CA VAL A 32 4.65 -32.23 -49.55
C VAL A 32 4.38 -32.43 -48.05
N THR A 33 5.24 -33.15 -47.34
CA THR A 33 5.07 -33.33 -45.88
C THR A 33 5.23 -32.00 -45.16
N GLN A 34 6.22 -31.18 -45.52
CA GLN A 34 6.38 -29.84 -44.97
C GLN A 34 5.15 -28.96 -45.26
N HIS A 35 4.64 -28.96 -46.49
CA HIS A 35 3.43 -28.23 -46.85
C HIS A 35 2.24 -28.63 -45.98
N GLN A 36 2.02 -29.92 -45.77
CA GLN A 36 0.95 -30.42 -44.90
C GLN A 36 1.12 -29.95 -43.45
N THR A 37 2.35 -29.91 -42.91
CA THR A 37 2.58 -29.38 -41.57
C THR A 37 2.29 -27.88 -41.49
N ILE A 38 2.67 -27.12 -42.53
CA ILE A 38 2.40 -25.68 -42.61
C ILE A 38 0.90 -25.44 -42.70
N GLU A 39 0.17 -26.18 -43.54
CA GLU A 39 -1.29 -26.09 -43.63
C GLU A 39 -1.98 -26.42 -42.30
N ALA A 40 -1.53 -27.45 -41.59
CA ALA A 40 -2.06 -27.80 -40.28
C ALA A 40 -1.83 -26.67 -39.25
N THR A 41 -0.62 -26.09 -39.22
CA THR A 41 -0.32 -24.95 -38.33
C THR A 41 -1.13 -23.71 -38.69
N LYS A 42 -1.31 -23.43 -39.99
CA LYS A 42 -2.14 -22.34 -40.49
C LYS A 42 -3.59 -22.52 -40.06
N ALA A 43 -4.17 -23.70 -40.24
CA ALA A 43 -5.53 -23.99 -39.82
C ALA A 43 -5.72 -23.80 -38.30
N ASN A 44 -4.73 -24.15 -37.48
CA ASN A 44 -4.76 -23.91 -36.04
C ASN A 44 -4.75 -22.40 -35.71
N CYS A 45 -3.89 -21.63 -36.39
CA CYS A 45 -3.86 -20.17 -36.24
C CYS A 45 -5.17 -19.52 -36.67
N ASP A 46 -5.74 -19.94 -37.80
CA ASP A 46 -7.02 -19.42 -38.32
C ASP A 46 -8.16 -19.70 -37.33
N ASN A 47 -8.20 -20.90 -36.73
CA ASN A 47 -9.16 -21.24 -35.69
C ASN A 47 -9.01 -20.39 -34.42
N LEU A 48 -7.77 -20.13 -33.99
CA LEU A 48 -7.51 -19.27 -32.84
C LEU A 48 -7.96 -17.83 -33.11
N LEU A 49 -7.65 -17.28 -34.28
CA LEU A 49 -8.10 -15.96 -34.69
C LEU A 49 -9.62 -15.87 -34.70
N GLU A 50 -10.30 -16.86 -35.29
CA GLU A 50 -11.76 -16.90 -35.32
C GLU A 50 -12.37 -16.99 -33.90
N SER A 51 -11.75 -17.76 -33.00
CA SER A 51 -12.17 -17.79 -31.59
C SER A 51 -12.01 -16.42 -30.91
N THR A 52 -10.88 -15.75 -31.12
CA THR A 52 -10.65 -14.42 -30.53
C THR A 52 -11.58 -13.36 -31.11
N ARG A 53 -11.92 -13.47 -32.40
CA ARG A 53 -12.90 -12.61 -33.05
C ARG A 53 -14.28 -12.78 -32.42
N LYS A 54 -14.74 -14.01 -32.24
CA LYS A 54 -16.03 -14.30 -31.60
C LYS A 54 -16.10 -13.79 -30.17
N GLU A 55 -15.01 -13.93 -29.42
CA GLU A 55 -14.90 -13.37 -28.07
C GLU A 55 -15.03 -11.85 -28.07
N LEU A 56 -14.31 -11.15 -28.96
CA LEU A 56 -14.41 -9.70 -29.11
C LEU A 56 -15.82 -9.25 -29.54
N GLU A 57 -16.46 -9.98 -30.45
CA GLU A 57 -17.85 -9.72 -30.85
C GLU A 57 -18.83 -9.90 -29.67
N SER A 58 -18.58 -10.86 -28.77
CA SER A 58 -19.35 -11.02 -27.53
C SER A 58 -19.13 -9.84 -26.59
N GLN A 59 -17.88 -9.47 -26.34
CA GLN A 59 -17.54 -8.34 -25.46
C GLN A 59 -18.13 -7.02 -25.97
N MET A 60 -18.16 -6.81 -27.29
CA MET A 60 -18.76 -5.62 -27.88
C MET A 60 -20.28 -5.57 -27.67
N LYS A 61 -20.97 -6.71 -27.73
CA LYS A 61 -22.41 -6.80 -27.41
C LYS A 61 -22.66 -6.51 -25.93
N ASP A 62 -21.86 -7.07 -25.03
CA ASP A 62 -21.98 -6.83 -23.60
C ASP A 62 -21.73 -5.35 -23.23
N LEU A 63 -20.76 -4.71 -23.87
CA LEU A 63 -20.52 -3.29 -23.71
C LEU A 63 -21.71 -2.45 -24.18
N SER A 64 -22.30 -2.78 -25.35
CA SER A 64 -23.49 -2.08 -25.83
C SER A 64 -24.69 -2.21 -24.88
N LEU A 65 -24.84 -3.37 -24.22
CA LEU A 65 -25.86 -3.59 -23.20
C LEU A 65 -25.60 -2.69 -21.98
N LYS A 66 -24.37 -2.66 -21.47
CA LYS A 66 -23.98 -1.84 -20.33
C LYS A 66 -24.10 -0.34 -20.62
N GLU A 67 -23.78 0.10 -21.83
CA GLU A 67 -23.99 1.49 -22.24
C GLU A 67 -25.47 1.87 -22.18
N LYS A 68 -26.36 0.98 -22.65
CA LYS A 68 -27.80 1.20 -22.53
C LYS A 68 -28.27 1.26 -21.07
N GLU A 69 -27.83 0.32 -20.23
CA GLU A 69 -28.13 0.34 -18.79
C GLU A 69 -27.60 1.61 -18.11
N LEU A 70 -26.43 2.09 -18.49
CA LEU A 70 -25.88 3.36 -18.02
C LEU A 70 -26.77 4.52 -18.44
N THR A 71 -27.22 4.57 -19.70
CA THR A 71 -28.12 5.64 -20.14
C THR A 71 -29.44 5.64 -19.37
N ASP A 72 -30.01 4.47 -19.09
CA ASP A 72 -31.25 4.33 -18.32
C ASP A 72 -31.06 4.75 -16.85
N THR A 73 -29.96 4.32 -16.22
CA THR A 73 -29.64 4.73 -14.84
C THR A 73 -29.33 6.23 -14.73
N ASN A 74 -28.63 6.80 -15.71
CA ASN A 74 -28.35 8.24 -15.74
C ASN A 74 -29.62 9.07 -15.95
N ALA A 75 -30.59 8.58 -16.74
CA ALA A 75 -31.90 9.20 -16.86
C ALA A 75 -32.67 9.17 -15.53
N CYS A 76 -32.63 8.05 -14.80
CA CYS A 76 -33.22 7.93 -13.46
C CYS A 76 -32.56 8.91 -12.47
N VAL A 77 -31.23 8.97 -12.46
CA VAL A 77 -30.49 9.94 -11.62
C VAL A 77 -30.89 11.37 -11.96
N SER A 78 -30.96 11.73 -13.24
CA SER A 78 -31.37 13.07 -13.67
C SER A 78 -32.81 13.41 -13.23
N ALA A 79 -33.73 12.44 -13.29
CA ALA A 79 -35.09 12.60 -12.78
C ALA A 79 -35.11 12.80 -11.27
N THR A 80 -34.34 12.01 -10.50
CA THR A 80 -34.24 12.20 -9.04
C THR A 80 -33.62 13.56 -8.68
N GLN A 81 -32.63 14.02 -9.46
CA GLN A 81 -32.02 15.33 -9.29
C GLN A 81 -33.03 16.47 -9.55
N ALA A 82 -33.88 16.32 -10.58
CA ALA A 82 -34.95 17.27 -10.84
C ALA A 82 -35.96 17.32 -9.68
N SER A 83 -36.40 16.16 -9.17
CA SER A 83 -37.30 16.09 -8.01
C SER A 83 -36.68 16.69 -6.74
N MET A 84 -35.39 16.47 -6.49
CA MET A 84 -34.69 17.12 -5.36
C MET A 84 -34.66 18.64 -5.51
N SER A 85 -34.44 19.15 -6.74
CA SER A 85 -34.43 20.59 -7.01
C SER A 85 -35.82 21.21 -6.84
N GLU A 86 -36.87 20.48 -7.22
CA GLU A 86 -38.27 20.89 -7.01
C GLU A 86 -38.59 20.96 -5.51
N LEU A 87 -38.28 19.91 -4.75
CA LEU A 87 -38.46 19.89 -3.28
C LEU A 87 -37.65 20.99 -2.58
N GLU A 88 -36.44 21.31 -3.05
CA GLU A 88 -35.64 22.41 -2.51
C GLU A 88 -36.29 23.78 -2.78
N SER A 89 -36.90 23.94 -3.96
CA SER A 89 -37.66 25.15 -4.30
C SER A 89 -38.96 25.28 -3.51
N GLU A 90 -39.67 24.17 -3.27
CA GLU A 90 -40.86 24.10 -2.42
C GLU A 90 -40.50 24.42 -0.96
N SER A 91 -39.45 23.79 -0.43
CA SER A 91 -38.95 24.07 0.92
C SER A 91 -38.51 25.53 1.09
N SER A 92 -37.89 26.12 0.06
CA SER A 92 -37.55 27.55 0.03
C SER A 92 -38.79 28.44 -0.01
N GLN A 93 -39.84 28.03 -0.73
CA GLN A 93 -41.11 28.75 -0.79
C GLN A 93 -41.86 28.66 0.54
N GLU A 94 -41.92 27.49 1.17
CA GLU A 94 -42.47 27.31 2.50
C GLU A 94 -41.73 28.18 3.52
N SER A 95 -40.39 28.18 3.49
CA SER A 95 -39.56 29.02 4.36
C SER A 95 -39.85 30.51 4.16
N ARG A 96 -40.06 30.96 2.91
CA ARG A 96 -40.49 32.34 2.62
C ARG A 96 -41.88 32.64 3.15
N THR A 97 -42.84 31.73 2.96
CA THR A 97 -44.20 31.93 3.49
C THR A 97 -44.24 32.01 5.01
N ILE A 98 -43.38 31.27 5.72
CA ILE A 98 -43.23 31.38 7.17
C ILE A 98 -42.76 32.79 7.55
N ILE A 99 -41.74 33.31 6.86
CA ILE A 99 -41.22 34.68 7.08
C ILE A 99 -42.29 35.75 6.76
N ASP A 100 -43.11 35.54 5.73
CA ASP A 100 -44.17 36.47 5.35
C ASP A 100 -45.37 36.42 6.33
N PHE A 101 -45.70 35.24 6.88
CA PHE A 101 -46.67 35.10 7.98
C PHE A 101 -46.21 35.83 9.24
N ASP A 102 -44.91 35.80 9.56
CA ASP A 102 -44.33 36.57 10.66
C ASP A 102 -44.33 38.09 10.40
N ALA A 103 -44.47 38.52 9.13
CA ALA A 103 -44.48 39.94 8.73
C ALA A 103 -45.87 40.59 8.71
N ASP A 104 -46.92 39.85 8.32
CA ASP A 104 -48.30 40.37 8.19
C ASP A 104 -49.18 40.16 9.45
N GLY A 105 -48.68 39.47 10.47
CA GLY A 105 -49.33 39.29 11.77
C GLY A 105 -49.20 40.47 12.76
N ARG A 106 -48.62 41.62 12.36
CA ARG A 106 -48.42 42.78 13.24
C ARG A 106 -49.41 43.91 12.97
N SER A 107 -50.70 43.60 13.05
CA SER A 107 -51.74 44.62 13.25
C SER A 107 -52.49 44.36 14.55
N GLY A 108 -52.05 45.05 15.60
CA GLY A 108 -52.82 45.43 16.79
C GLY A 108 -53.66 44.34 17.44
N LEU A 109 -53.06 43.59 18.37
CA LEU A 109 -53.62 43.17 19.67
C LEU A 109 -52.74 42.13 20.41
N GLU A 110 -51.48 41.91 20.01
CA GLU A 110 -50.60 40.93 20.68
C GLU A 110 -49.28 41.51 21.22
N GLU A 111 -49.08 42.84 21.18
CA GLU A 111 -47.88 43.49 21.77
C GLU A 111 -47.95 43.69 23.31
N GLU A 112 -49.07 43.33 23.95
CA GLU A 112 -49.23 43.42 25.41
C GLU A 112 -49.10 42.07 26.13
N GLU A 113 -49.17 40.95 25.40
CA GLU A 113 -49.10 39.59 25.97
C GLU A 113 -47.71 38.95 25.78
N GLU A 114 -47.00 39.19 24.66
CA GLU A 114 -45.59 38.78 24.50
C GLU A 114 -44.64 39.58 25.41
N ARG A 115 -44.94 40.85 25.69
CA ARG A 115 -44.18 41.64 26.68
C ARG A 115 -44.41 41.17 28.12
N LYS A 116 -45.45 40.37 28.37
CA LYS A 116 -45.70 39.70 29.66
C LYS A 116 -45.01 38.35 29.74
N MET A 117 -44.93 37.58 28.65
CA MET A 117 -44.31 36.24 28.69
C MET A 117 -42.77 36.26 28.59
N GLU A 118 -42.17 37.31 28.00
CA GLU A 118 -40.71 37.53 28.03
C GLU A 118 -40.25 38.07 29.42
N ASP A 119 -41.11 38.76 30.17
CA ASP A 119 -40.80 39.28 31.51
C ASP A 119 -41.04 38.26 32.64
N GLU A 120 -41.77 37.16 32.36
CA GLU A 120 -42.03 36.08 33.32
C GLU A 120 -40.92 34.99 33.39
N ARG A 121 -39.80 35.14 32.66
CA ARG A 121 -38.70 34.14 32.66
C ARG A 121 -37.28 34.70 32.78
N ARG A 122 -37.07 35.72 33.62
CA ARG A 122 -35.70 36.18 33.97
C ARG A 122 -34.95 35.31 34.98
N VAL A 123 -35.64 34.35 35.61
CA VAL A 123 -35.07 33.48 36.64
C VAL A 123 -35.08 32.05 36.17
N HIS A 124 -33.93 31.38 36.25
CA HIS A 124 -33.83 29.97 35.92
C HIS A 124 -34.69 29.14 36.89
N PRO A 125 -35.50 28.18 36.41
CA PRO A 125 -36.44 27.42 37.24
C PRO A 125 -35.77 26.66 38.40
N ASP A 126 -34.52 26.21 38.20
CA ASP A 126 -33.72 25.53 39.23
C ASP A 126 -32.87 26.48 40.11
N CYS A 127 -33.07 27.79 40.01
CA CYS A 127 -32.34 28.74 40.85
C CYS A 127 -32.79 28.66 42.31
N ILE A 128 -31.85 28.69 43.26
CA ILE A 128 -32.15 28.73 44.70
C ILE A 128 -33.04 29.92 45.10
N ASN A 129 -32.99 31.00 44.32
CA ASN A 129 -33.77 32.22 44.54
C ASN A 129 -35.00 32.30 43.62
N ALA A 130 -35.40 31.20 42.96
CA ALA A 130 -36.54 31.15 42.05
C ALA A 130 -37.88 31.53 42.69
N SER A 131 -38.01 31.39 44.02
CA SER A 131 -39.22 31.79 44.75
C SER A 131 -39.38 33.30 44.93
N ASN A 132 -38.38 34.12 44.57
CA ASN A 132 -38.50 35.58 44.62
C ASN A 132 -38.87 36.14 43.23
N PRO A 133 -40.09 36.69 43.06
CA PRO A 133 -40.57 37.20 41.77
C PRO A 133 -39.76 38.37 41.18
N TYR A 134 -38.94 39.05 42.00
CA TYR A 134 -38.10 40.17 41.56
C TYR A 134 -36.63 39.79 41.40
N HIS A 135 -36.27 38.52 41.55
CA HIS A 135 -34.90 38.09 41.33
C HIS A 135 -34.58 38.07 39.83
N GLU A 136 -33.32 38.31 39.49
CA GLU A 136 -32.77 38.10 38.15
C GLU A 136 -31.49 37.27 38.34
N CYS A 137 -31.38 36.16 37.61
CA CYS A 137 -30.26 35.24 37.79
C CYS A 137 -28.95 35.91 37.36
N VAL A 138 -28.04 36.06 38.31
CA VAL A 138 -26.66 36.52 38.06
C VAL A 138 -25.72 35.32 37.96
N GLU A 139 -24.47 35.54 37.53
CA GLU A 139 -23.48 34.49 37.25
C GLU A 139 -23.29 33.47 38.40
N TYR A 140 -23.39 33.93 39.65
CA TYR A 140 -23.37 33.06 40.84
C TYR A 140 -24.51 32.03 40.86
N CYS A 141 -25.72 32.40 40.42
CA CYS A 141 -26.86 31.51 40.33
C CYS A 141 -26.61 30.39 39.32
N PHE A 142 -26.05 30.71 38.15
CA PHE A 142 -25.73 29.74 37.11
C PHE A 142 -24.66 28.75 37.54
N ILE A 143 -23.63 29.20 38.27
CA ILE A 143 -22.60 28.32 38.84
C ILE A 143 -23.23 27.32 39.82
N LYS A 144 -24.14 27.77 40.69
CA LYS A 144 -24.82 26.90 41.66
C LYS A 144 -25.79 25.92 41.02
N ILE A 145 -26.46 26.30 39.94
CA ILE A 145 -27.33 25.42 39.16
C ILE A 145 -26.50 24.30 38.50
N ALA A 146 -25.37 24.64 37.87
CA ALA A 146 -24.48 23.66 37.25
C ALA A 146 -23.89 22.67 38.28
N GLU A 147 -23.50 23.17 39.47
CA GLU A 147 -23.04 22.32 40.58
C GLU A 147 -24.14 21.36 41.09
N ALA A 148 -25.40 21.81 41.13
CA ALA A 148 -26.54 20.99 41.54
C ALA A 148 -26.89 19.91 40.50
N MET A 149 -26.91 20.25 39.20
CA MET A 149 -27.13 19.30 38.11
C MET A 149 -26.03 18.23 38.05
N ALA A 150 -24.76 18.61 38.25
CA ALA A 150 -23.65 17.66 38.31
C ALA A 150 -23.72 16.69 39.51
N ARG A 151 -24.40 17.07 40.60
CA ARG A 151 -24.64 16.17 41.75
C ARG A 151 -25.83 15.24 41.52
N MET A 152 -26.85 15.69 40.81
CA MET A 152 -28.00 14.85 40.43
C MET A 152 -27.60 13.77 39.43
N GLY A 153 -26.79 14.09 38.42
CA GLY A 153 -26.26 13.11 37.45
C GLY A 153 -25.37 12.03 38.09
N LYS A 154 -24.73 12.30 39.24
CA LYS A 154 -23.98 11.30 40.01
C LYS A 154 -24.86 10.40 40.87
N LYS A 155 -26.03 10.88 41.31
CA LYS A 155 -27.01 10.08 42.06
C LYS A 155 -27.83 9.17 41.16
N GLU A 156 -28.11 9.57 39.92
CA GLU A 156 -28.82 8.72 38.95
C GLU A 156 -28.00 7.50 38.51
N THR A 157 -26.66 7.61 38.47
CA THR A 157 -25.77 6.46 38.23
C THR A 157 -25.66 5.50 39.41
N GLU A 158 -26.11 5.87 40.61
CA GLU A 158 -26.06 5.03 41.82
C GLU A 158 -27.41 4.36 42.15
N VAL A 159 -28.52 4.82 41.54
CA VAL A 159 -29.88 4.26 41.74
C VAL A 159 -30.26 3.20 40.67
N ALA A 160 -29.47 3.03 39.62
CA ALA A 160 -29.68 1.98 38.61
C ALA A 160 -29.21 0.57 39.04
N GLN A 161 -28.76 0.36 40.29
CA GLN A 161 -28.30 -0.94 40.80
C GLN A 161 -29.24 -1.66 41.78
N THR A 162 -30.48 -1.20 42.00
CA THR A 162 -31.39 -1.89 42.93
C THR A 162 -32.84 -1.98 42.45
N THR A 163 -33.14 -2.72 41.38
CA THR A 163 -34.47 -3.39 41.25
C THR A 163 -34.51 -4.51 40.18
N GLY A 164 -34.67 -5.76 40.63
CA GLY A 164 -35.35 -6.88 39.96
C GLY A 164 -34.66 -7.55 38.75
N GLY A 165 -34.51 -8.87 38.66
CA GLY A 165 -35.11 -9.96 39.42
C GLY A 165 -34.60 -11.32 38.94
N ASN A 166 -34.66 -12.27 39.87
CA ASN A 166 -34.08 -13.60 39.87
C ASN A 166 -35.01 -14.62 39.18
N GLY A 167 -34.43 -15.57 38.43
CA GLY A 167 -35.11 -16.75 37.88
C GLY A 167 -34.08 -17.82 37.47
N LYS A 168 -33.98 -18.88 38.26
CA LYS A 168 -32.81 -19.77 38.43
C LYS A 168 -33.13 -21.22 38.03
N SER A 169 -32.15 -21.93 37.46
CA SER A 169 -32.01 -23.40 37.52
C SER A 169 -30.55 -23.76 37.18
N VAL A 170 -29.63 -24.01 38.13
CA VAL A 170 -29.38 -25.19 39.03
C VAL A 170 -28.14 -25.98 38.53
N THR A 171 -26.95 -25.69 39.08
CA THR A 171 -26.05 -26.52 39.97
C THR A 171 -25.09 -27.45 39.19
N SER A 172 -23.77 -27.59 39.45
CA SER A 172 -22.97 -27.51 40.69
C SER A 172 -21.47 -27.22 40.42
N ALA A 173 -20.79 -26.61 41.41
CA ALA A 173 -19.35 -26.30 41.53
C ALA A 173 -18.53 -27.50 42.14
N PRO A 174 -17.22 -27.44 42.55
CA PRO A 174 -16.38 -26.33 43.08
C PRO A 174 -15.03 -26.11 42.34
N ASP A 175 -14.51 -24.88 42.18
CA ASP A 175 -13.68 -24.05 43.09
C ASP A 175 -12.23 -24.52 43.31
N VAL A 176 -11.25 -23.67 42.93
CA VAL A 176 -10.09 -23.13 43.71
C VAL A 176 -8.93 -22.68 42.78
N ALA A 177 -8.86 -21.35 42.62
CA ALA A 177 -7.70 -20.43 42.79
C ALA A 177 -6.48 -20.35 41.82
N GLU A 178 -6.14 -19.08 41.56
CA GLU A 178 -4.87 -18.44 41.13
C GLU A 178 -4.29 -18.79 39.74
N ASP A 179 -4.33 -17.84 38.80
CA ASP A 179 -3.50 -17.84 37.58
C ASP A 179 -2.67 -16.55 37.52
N LEU A 180 -1.39 -16.70 37.89
CA LEU A 180 -0.33 -15.71 37.76
C LEU A 180 0.36 -15.94 36.41
N HIS A 181 0.31 -14.93 35.54
CA HIS A 181 1.05 -14.92 34.28
C HIS A 181 2.56 -15.11 34.50
N ASP A 182 3.10 -16.25 34.04
CA ASP A 182 4.53 -16.54 33.95
C ASP A 182 4.92 -16.81 32.49
N ASP A 183 5.20 -15.75 31.74
CA ASP A 183 5.82 -15.85 30.41
C ASP A 183 7.33 -15.63 30.53
N ARG A 184 7.98 -16.79 30.57
CA ARG A 184 9.42 -17.09 30.54
C ARG A 184 10.12 -16.57 29.28
N PRO A 185 11.16 -15.71 29.38
CA PRO A 185 12.08 -15.48 28.28
C PRO A 185 13.15 -16.58 28.24
N ASN A 186 13.05 -17.44 27.24
CA ASN A 186 14.13 -18.32 26.79
C ASN A 186 15.25 -17.46 26.17
N VAL A 187 16.40 -17.34 26.83
CA VAL A 187 17.60 -16.73 26.28
C VAL A 187 18.52 -17.86 25.87
N GLU A 188 18.50 -18.21 24.59
CA GLU A 188 19.57 -18.99 23.98
C GLU A 188 20.80 -18.11 23.76
N GLU A 189 21.93 -18.71 24.06
CA GLU A 189 23.27 -18.18 24.00
C GLU A 189 23.66 -17.84 22.55
N ASP A 190 24.21 -16.65 22.34
CA ASP A 190 25.09 -16.43 21.20
C ASP A 190 26.49 -16.11 21.72
N SER A 191 27.42 -16.89 21.21
CA SER A 191 28.82 -16.95 21.56
C SER A 191 29.59 -16.00 20.65
N ASP A 192 30.30 -15.02 21.21
CA ASP A 192 31.51 -14.53 20.55
C ASP A 192 32.59 -14.13 21.56
N SER A 193 33.80 -14.40 21.11
CA SER A 193 35.02 -14.71 21.82
C SER A 193 35.81 -13.46 22.19
N GLY A 194 36.55 -13.57 23.29
CA GLY A 194 37.80 -12.82 23.49
C GLY A 194 37.68 -11.48 24.20
N ASN A 195 37.52 -11.51 25.52
CA ASN A 195 38.42 -10.71 26.36
C ASN A 195 38.54 -11.29 27.77
N ASP A 196 39.79 -11.51 28.18
CA ASP A 196 40.23 -12.20 29.38
C ASP A 196 39.45 -11.82 30.66
N ARG A 197 38.74 -12.79 31.24
CA ARG A 197 38.35 -12.75 32.66
C ARG A 197 38.84 -14.06 33.29
N PRO A 198 39.65 -14.00 34.35
CA PRO A 198 40.08 -15.23 35.02
C PRO A 198 38.82 -15.90 35.57
N ALA A 199 38.63 -17.17 35.20
CA ALA A 199 37.64 -18.03 35.79
C ALA A 199 37.94 -18.08 37.30
N GLU A 200 37.12 -17.41 38.11
CA GLU A 200 37.12 -17.62 39.55
C GLU A 200 36.43 -18.95 39.81
N GLU A 201 37.24 -20.01 39.79
CA GLU A 201 36.95 -21.30 40.38
C GLU A 201 36.47 -21.05 41.83
N ASN A 202 35.19 -21.33 42.11
CA ASN A 202 34.69 -21.39 43.47
C ASN A 202 35.28 -22.64 44.13
N VAL A 203 36.54 -22.54 44.59
CA VAL A 203 37.11 -23.54 45.48
C VAL A 203 36.41 -23.37 46.82
N GLU A 204 35.50 -24.29 47.11
CA GLU A 204 34.81 -24.39 48.39
C GLU A 204 35.82 -24.81 49.46
N VAL A 205 36.53 -23.84 50.03
CA VAL A 205 37.54 -24.10 51.06
C VAL A 205 36.85 -24.25 52.41
N ASP A 206 36.94 -25.46 52.97
CA ASP A 206 36.44 -25.82 54.30
C ASP A 206 37.05 -24.89 55.38
N LEU A 207 36.22 -23.96 55.87
CA LEU A 207 36.57 -22.87 56.78
C LEU A 207 37.17 -23.35 58.11
N SER A 208 37.11 -24.64 58.40
CA SER A 208 37.52 -25.27 59.66
C SER A 208 39.04 -25.33 59.86
N LYS A 209 39.84 -25.35 58.78
CA LYS A 209 41.30 -25.60 58.83
C LYS A 209 42.21 -24.36 58.68
N LEU A 210 41.65 -23.17 58.44
CA LEU A 210 42.43 -21.94 58.23
C LEU A 210 42.64 -21.17 59.54
N THR A 211 43.84 -20.63 59.78
CA THR A 211 44.11 -19.83 61.00
C THR A 211 43.31 -18.52 60.99
N GLY A 212 43.00 -17.95 62.16
CA GLY A 212 42.09 -16.78 62.27
C GLY A 212 42.45 -15.59 61.36
N ARG A 213 43.75 -15.35 61.11
CA ARG A 213 44.21 -14.31 60.18
C ARG A 213 43.94 -14.64 58.71
N GLN A 214 44.06 -15.91 58.33
CA GLN A 214 43.79 -16.37 56.96
C GLN A 214 42.29 -16.35 56.64
N LYS A 215 41.44 -16.72 57.61
CA LYS A 215 39.98 -16.58 57.48
C LYS A 215 39.58 -15.14 57.23
N LYS A 216 40.15 -14.20 57.98
CA LYS A 216 39.89 -12.76 57.79
C LYS A 216 40.35 -12.25 56.42
N MET A 217 41.46 -12.76 55.88
CA MET A 217 41.90 -12.41 54.52
C MET A 217 41.02 -13.02 53.43
N PHE A 218 40.50 -14.23 53.63
CA PHE A 218 39.57 -14.86 52.69
C PHE A 218 38.22 -14.15 52.68
N GLU A 219 37.68 -13.85 53.86
CA GLU A 219 36.45 -13.06 54.02
C GLU A 219 36.59 -11.67 53.39
N LEU A 220 37.73 -11.00 53.56
CA LEU A 220 37.99 -9.70 52.93
C LEU A 220 38.06 -9.80 51.39
N ARG A 221 38.64 -10.88 50.86
CA ARG A 221 38.68 -11.15 49.41
C ARG A 221 37.29 -11.43 48.85
N LEU A 222 36.49 -12.24 49.55
CA LEU A 222 35.11 -12.54 49.17
C LEU A 222 34.28 -11.26 49.14
N LYS A 223 34.38 -10.43 50.19
CA LYS A 223 33.70 -9.13 50.27
C LYS A 223 34.16 -8.15 49.19
N MET A 224 35.45 -8.15 48.83
CA MET A 224 35.96 -7.33 47.74
C MET A 224 35.46 -7.81 46.37
N ASN A 225 35.36 -9.12 46.16
CA ASN A 225 34.81 -9.70 44.93
C ASN A 225 33.29 -9.47 44.82
N GLU A 226 32.56 -9.58 45.92
CA GLU A 226 31.15 -9.21 45.99
C GLU A 226 30.94 -7.72 45.65
N ALA A 227 31.77 -6.83 46.21
CA ALA A 227 31.72 -5.41 45.90
C ALA A 227 32.04 -5.12 44.42
N ARG A 228 33.02 -5.82 43.82
CA ARG A 228 33.32 -5.71 42.38
C ARG A 228 32.14 -6.16 41.54
N LYS A 229 31.51 -7.28 41.89
CA LYS A 229 30.34 -7.82 41.17
C LYS A 229 29.14 -6.89 41.29
N ALA A 230 28.85 -6.37 42.49
CA ALA A 230 27.79 -5.41 42.74
C ALA A 230 27.99 -4.10 41.97
N ASN A 231 29.23 -3.58 41.92
CA ASN A 231 29.54 -2.39 41.13
C ASN A 231 29.40 -2.65 39.63
N GLN A 232 29.82 -3.83 39.15
CA GLN A 232 29.67 -4.20 37.75
C GLN A 232 28.21 -4.38 37.34
N THR A 233 27.39 -5.02 38.18
CA THR A 233 25.96 -5.18 37.91
C THR A 233 25.22 -3.84 37.96
N ALA A 234 25.55 -2.97 38.92
CA ALA A 234 25.00 -1.61 38.98
C ALA A 234 25.37 -0.80 37.74
N MET A 235 26.62 -0.88 37.26
CA MET A 235 27.04 -0.23 36.01
C MET A 235 26.28 -0.76 34.79
N ILE A 236 26.07 -2.08 34.69
CA ILE A 236 25.32 -2.68 33.58
C ILE A 236 23.84 -2.28 33.65
N ALA A 237 23.25 -2.23 34.85
CA ALA A 237 21.86 -1.79 35.04
C ALA A 237 21.68 -0.32 34.69
N GLU A 238 22.62 0.54 35.06
CA GLU A 238 22.60 1.96 34.70
C GLU A 238 22.78 2.14 33.19
N LYS A 239 23.71 1.40 32.57
CA LYS A 239 23.87 1.38 31.11
C LYS A 239 22.57 0.93 30.42
N LYS A 240 21.89 -0.09 30.93
CA LYS A 240 20.59 -0.56 30.42
C LYS A 240 19.44 0.44 30.65
N ARG A 241 19.53 1.32 31.65
CA ARG A 241 18.56 2.42 31.84
C ARG A 241 18.79 3.59 30.88
N ILE A 242 20.05 3.84 30.53
CA ILE A 242 20.44 4.93 29.61
C ILE A 242 20.28 4.51 28.15
N GLU A 243 20.51 3.24 27.83
CA GLU A 243 20.40 2.69 26.48
C GLU A 243 18.93 2.38 26.17
N ALA A 244 18.34 3.11 25.22
CA ALA A 244 16.98 2.84 24.75
C ALA A 244 16.87 1.36 24.30
N PRO A 245 15.76 0.65 24.59
CA PRO A 245 15.61 -0.75 24.19
C PRO A 245 15.95 -0.91 22.72
N ALA A 246 16.88 -1.82 22.40
CA ALA A 246 17.32 -2.05 21.03
C ALA A 246 16.12 -2.45 20.18
N GLU A 247 15.58 -1.51 19.41
CA GLU A 247 14.48 -1.78 18.50
C GLU A 247 15.03 -2.69 17.39
N SER A 248 14.54 -3.92 17.33
CA SER A 248 14.88 -4.82 16.23
C SER A 248 14.47 -4.16 14.91
N ARG A 249 15.34 -4.33 13.89
CA ARG A 249 15.16 -3.74 12.56
C ARG A 249 13.75 -4.06 12.04
N GLY A 250 12.90 -3.02 11.94
CA GLY A 250 11.53 -3.12 11.42
C GLY A 250 10.45 -2.54 12.35
N ILE A 251 10.68 -2.54 13.67
CA ILE A 251 9.72 -2.03 14.66
C ILE A 251 9.52 -0.52 14.53
N SER A 252 10.56 0.23 14.13
CA SER A 252 10.48 1.68 13.94
C SER A 252 9.42 2.11 12.92
N LYS A 253 9.21 1.34 11.83
CA LYS A 253 8.17 1.66 10.83
C LYS A 253 6.77 1.34 11.36
N GLN A 254 6.62 0.24 12.10
CA GLN A 254 5.34 -0.13 12.73
C GLN A 254 4.96 0.88 13.81
N LYS A 255 5.88 1.22 14.72
CA LYS A 255 5.71 2.28 15.72
C LYS A 255 5.37 3.62 15.07
N TRP A 256 6.04 3.99 13.98
CA TRP A 256 5.71 5.21 13.23
C TRP A 256 4.29 5.19 12.66
N LEU A 257 3.83 4.05 12.12
CA LEU A 257 2.46 3.89 11.61
C LEU A 257 1.43 3.94 12.73
N GLU A 258 1.67 3.28 13.86
CA GLU A 258 0.79 3.28 15.03
C GLU A 258 0.73 4.65 15.70
N GLU A 259 1.88 5.32 15.85
CA GLU A 259 1.94 6.67 16.40
C GLU A 259 1.23 7.67 15.47
N ARG A 260 1.38 7.49 14.15
CA ARG A 260 0.64 8.28 13.15
C ARG A 260 -0.87 8.00 13.20
N LYS A 261 -1.29 6.75 13.33
CA LYS A 261 -2.70 6.37 13.53
C LYS A 261 -3.27 6.95 14.83
N LYS A 262 -2.51 6.92 15.92
CA LYS A 262 -2.91 7.47 17.22
C LYS A 262 -3.02 8.99 17.19
N LYS A 263 -2.14 9.68 16.46
CA LYS A 263 -2.24 11.13 16.23
C LYS A 263 -3.47 11.49 15.38
N ILE A 264 -3.74 10.70 14.34
CA ILE A 264 -4.93 10.88 13.49
C ILE A 264 -6.21 10.60 14.29
N GLY A 265 -6.25 9.51 15.06
CA GLY A 265 -7.37 9.15 15.95
C GLY A 265 -7.67 10.23 16.99
N LYS A 266 -6.65 10.77 17.66
CA LYS A 266 -6.84 11.89 18.61
C LYS A 266 -7.41 13.16 17.97
N LEU A 267 -7.01 13.47 16.73
CA LEU A 267 -7.56 14.60 15.99
C LEU A 267 -9.02 14.35 15.57
N LEU A 268 -9.35 13.12 15.22
CA LEU A 268 -10.70 12.68 14.88
C LEU A 268 -11.63 12.70 16.11
N ASP A 269 -11.18 12.14 17.23
CA ASP A 269 -11.91 12.12 18.51
C ASP A 269 -12.18 13.54 19.02
N ALA A 270 -11.19 14.45 18.89
CA ALA A 270 -11.35 15.87 19.26
C ALA A 270 -12.37 16.61 18.37
N ASN A 271 -12.57 16.15 17.13
CA ASN A 271 -13.58 16.68 16.21
C ASN A 271 -14.88 15.85 16.22
N GLY A 272 -14.98 14.79 17.04
CA GLY A 272 -16.14 13.89 17.11
C GLY A 272 -16.41 13.08 15.84
N LEU A 273 -15.40 12.80 15.02
CA LEU A 273 -15.53 12.12 13.73
C LEU A 273 -14.99 10.68 13.78
N ASP A 274 -15.65 9.74 13.09
CA ASP A 274 -15.21 8.34 12.95
C ASP A 274 -14.02 8.20 11.98
N MET A 275 -13.23 7.13 12.12
CA MET A 275 -12.05 6.82 11.31
C MET A 275 -12.34 6.78 9.80
N LYS A 276 -13.58 6.46 9.39
CA LYS A 276 -14.02 6.47 7.99
C LYS A 276 -14.16 7.88 7.42
N ASN A 277 -14.44 8.87 8.26
CA ASN A 277 -14.64 10.28 7.86
C ASN A 277 -13.36 11.11 7.98
N ALA A 278 -12.20 10.48 8.17
CA ALA A 278 -10.91 11.16 8.27
C ALA A 278 -10.54 12.03 7.05
N PHE A 279 -11.12 11.74 5.89
CA PHE A 279 -10.93 12.54 4.68
C PHE A 279 -11.57 13.94 4.79
N MET A 280 -12.52 14.17 5.71
CA MET A 280 -13.12 15.50 5.94
C MET A 280 -12.16 16.49 6.62
N LEU A 281 -11.09 16.00 7.25
CA LEU A 281 -10.05 16.84 7.88
C LEU A 281 -8.88 17.13 6.93
N ASP A 282 -8.84 16.51 5.75
CA ASP A 282 -7.81 16.81 4.76
C ASP A 282 -8.16 18.11 4.04
N THR A 283 -7.19 19.02 3.94
CA THR A 283 -7.32 20.20 3.09
C THR A 283 -7.41 19.79 1.62
N GLN A 284 -8.12 20.60 0.81
CA GLN A 284 -8.25 20.35 -0.63
C GLN A 284 -6.88 20.11 -1.32
N GLU A 285 -5.86 20.89 -0.96
CA GLU A 285 -4.50 20.74 -1.48
C GLU A 285 -3.87 19.39 -1.11
N ALA A 286 -4.08 18.92 0.13
CA ALA A 286 -3.57 17.63 0.60
C ALA A 286 -4.31 16.45 -0.06
N ALA A 287 -5.61 16.58 -0.30
CA ALA A 287 -6.40 15.60 -1.03
C ALA A 287 -5.96 15.53 -2.50
N GLU A 288 -5.82 16.66 -3.19
CA GLU A 288 -5.33 16.71 -4.57
C GLU A 288 -3.93 16.13 -4.71
N ALA A 289 -3.02 16.43 -3.78
CA ALA A 289 -1.68 15.85 -3.78
C ALA A 289 -1.70 14.33 -3.57
N LYS A 290 -2.63 13.80 -2.77
CA LYS A 290 -2.87 12.36 -2.64
C LYS A 290 -3.40 11.80 -3.95
N TYR A 291 -4.46 12.35 -4.55
CA TYR A 291 -5.01 11.83 -5.81
C TYR A 291 -4.01 11.89 -6.98
N LYS A 292 -3.27 12.99 -7.14
CA LYS A 292 -2.18 13.12 -8.15
C LYS A 292 -1.08 12.07 -7.97
N LYS A 293 -0.84 11.60 -6.73
CA LYS A 293 0.13 10.52 -6.46
C LYS A 293 -0.40 9.14 -6.85
N TRP A 294 -1.71 8.97 -6.89
CA TRP A 294 -2.40 7.72 -7.27
C TRP A 294 -2.63 7.63 -8.78
N GLU A 295 -2.78 8.76 -9.48
CA GLU A 295 -2.85 8.85 -10.96
C GLU A 295 -1.50 8.61 -11.68
N LYS A 296 -0.61 7.81 -11.09
CA LYS A 296 0.61 7.41 -11.78
C LYS A 296 0.26 6.38 -12.85
N ASP A 297 0.69 6.65 -14.08
CA ASP A 297 0.66 5.66 -15.16
C ASP A 297 1.23 4.33 -14.63
N PRO A 298 0.53 3.19 -14.81
CA PRO A 298 1.01 1.90 -14.34
C PRO A 298 2.42 1.68 -14.90
N ALA A 299 3.35 1.33 -14.00
CA ALA A 299 4.72 1.08 -14.40
C ALA A 299 4.75 0.02 -15.51
N PRO A 300 5.59 0.19 -16.55
CA PRO A 300 5.74 -0.84 -17.58
C PRO A 300 6.07 -2.17 -16.91
N PHE A 301 5.22 -3.17 -17.12
CA PHE A 301 5.28 -4.46 -16.44
C PHE A 301 6.14 -5.45 -17.25
N GLY A 302 7.22 -5.97 -16.65
CA GLY A 302 7.95 -7.15 -17.12
C GLY A 302 8.90 -6.96 -18.32
N TRP A 303 9.16 -8.08 -19.02
CA TRP A 303 10.02 -8.22 -20.21
C TRP A 303 9.48 -7.50 -21.46
N ASP A 304 8.36 -6.81 -21.31
CA ASP A 304 7.60 -6.18 -22.37
C ASP A 304 8.08 -4.74 -22.68
N VAL A 305 9.40 -4.61 -22.79
CA VAL A 305 10.12 -3.37 -23.15
C VAL A 305 9.84 -2.98 -24.62
N PHE A 306 9.37 -3.94 -25.43
CA PHE A 306 9.06 -3.78 -26.85
C PHE A 306 7.55 -3.79 -27.17
N ASN A 307 6.67 -3.64 -26.18
CA ASN A 307 5.23 -3.49 -26.45
C ASN A 307 4.93 -2.27 -27.32
N GLN A 308 3.97 -2.40 -28.23
CA GLN A 308 3.34 -1.27 -28.94
C GLN A 308 2.89 -0.16 -27.97
N LYS A 309 2.38 -0.51 -26.77
CA LYS A 309 1.99 0.48 -25.75
C LYS A 309 3.18 1.26 -25.19
N THR A 310 4.32 0.61 -24.98
CA THR A 310 5.56 1.25 -24.50
C THR A 310 6.13 2.18 -25.57
N LEU A 311 6.13 1.72 -26.84
CA LEU A 311 6.53 2.54 -27.99
C LEU A 311 5.61 3.76 -28.18
N TYR A 312 4.30 3.56 -28.05
CA TYR A 312 3.30 4.62 -28.12
C TYR A 312 3.46 5.63 -26.97
N ASN A 313 3.65 5.17 -25.74
CA ASN A 313 3.87 6.05 -24.58
C ASN A 313 5.19 6.83 -24.72
N ALA A 314 6.25 6.20 -25.24
CA ALA A 314 7.50 6.88 -25.54
C ALA A 314 7.31 7.93 -26.65
N TYR A 315 6.51 7.64 -27.67
CA TYR A 315 6.15 8.60 -28.71
C TYR A 315 5.34 9.77 -28.14
N LYS A 316 4.29 9.50 -27.36
CA LYS A 316 3.46 10.51 -26.68
C LYS A 316 4.27 11.42 -25.76
N LYS A 317 5.29 10.88 -25.09
CA LYS A 317 6.23 11.69 -24.28
C LYS A 317 7.11 12.56 -25.17
N ARG A 318 7.57 12.07 -26.32
CA ARG A 318 8.36 12.87 -27.28
C ARG A 318 7.54 14.01 -27.87
N THR A 319 6.33 13.75 -28.34
CA THR A 319 5.50 14.77 -28.98
C THR A 319 5.11 15.91 -28.05
N LYS A 320 4.98 15.65 -26.75
CA LYS A 320 4.76 16.71 -25.73
C LYS A 320 5.91 17.73 -25.63
N ASN A 321 7.13 17.32 -25.97
CA ASN A 321 8.32 18.17 -25.89
C ASN A 321 8.63 18.89 -27.21
N VAL A 322 7.91 18.59 -28.28
CA VAL A 322 8.08 19.26 -29.57
C VAL A 322 7.34 20.60 -29.53
N ASN A 323 8.08 21.70 -29.62
CA ASN A 323 7.49 23.03 -29.74
C ASN A 323 7.14 23.31 -31.22
N ILE A 324 5.87 23.63 -31.48
CA ILE A 324 5.35 23.94 -32.82
C ILE A 324 5.20 25.46 -32.92
N ASP A 325 6.02 26.08 -33.77
CA ASP A 325 5.90 27.51 -34.08
C ASP A 325 4.80 27.72 -35.14
N LEU A 326 3.67 28.29 -34.71
CA LEU A 326 2.50 28.50 -35.55
C LEU A 326 2.76 29.57 -36.63
N GLU A 327 3.61 30.56 -36.36
CA GLU A 327 3.91 31.64 -37.31
C GLU A 327 4.73 31.12 -38.48
N GLU A 328 5.72 30.28 -38.20
CA GLU A 328 6.51 29.64 -39.22
C GLU A 328 5.68 28.65 -40.05
N TYR A 329 4.77 27.92 -39.41
CA TYR A 329 3.82 27.04 -40.09
C TYR A 329 2.91 27.81 -41.05
N ASN A 330 2.36 28.95 -40.63
CA ASN A 330 1.53 29.81 -41.47
C ASN A 330 2.32 30.38 -42.66
N LYS A 331 3.56 30.82 -42.44
CA LYS A 331 4.44 31.30 -43.52
C LYS A 331 4.74 30.20 -44.55
N MET A 332 4.98 28.96 -44.10
CA MET A 332 5.19 27.81 -44.99
C MET A 332 3.92 27.47 -45.78
N LYS A 333 2.75 27.59 -45.15
CA LYS A 333 1.45 27.39 -45.77
C LYS A 333 1.14 28.42 -46.86
N GLU A 334 1.52 29.68 -46.66
CA GLU A 334 1.35 30.74 -47.67
C GLU A 334 2.36 30.65 -48.81
N THR A 335 3.57 30.13 -48.54
CA THR A 335 4.65 30.05 -49.54
C THR A 335 4.48 28.87 -50.50
N ASP A 336 3.89 27.76 -50.05
CA ASP A 336 3.70 26.54 -50.86
C ASP A 336 2.23 26.38 -51.31
N PRO A 337 1.90 26.58 -52.61
CA PRO A 337 0.56 26.33 -53.14
C PRO A 337 0.12 24.85 -53.00
N GLU A 338 1.06 23.92 -52.86
CA GLU A 338 0.83 22.48 -52.68
C GLU A 338 1.19 22.04 -51.25
N PHE A 339 0.87 22.88 -50.25
CA PHE A 339 1.19 22.61 -48.84
C PHE A 339 0.51 21.34 -48.31
N TYR A 340 -0.75 21.12 -48.66
CA TYR A 340 -1.47 19.88 -48.35
C TYR A 340 -1.28 18.89 -49.50
N ARG A 341 -0.30 17.99 -49.33
CA ARG A 341 0.06 16.99 -50.36
C ARG A 341 -0.75 15.72 -50.17
N GLU A 342 -1.28 15.22 -51.27
CA GLU A 342 -1.98 13.92 -51.31
C GLU A 342 -0.99 12.78 -51.55
N ALA A 343 -1.35 11.54 -51.22
CA ALA A 343 -0.45 10.38 -51.28
C ALA A 343 0.14 10.10 -52.69
N SER A 344 -0.47 10.67 -53.74
CA SER A 344 -0.08 10.60 -55.14
C SER A 344 0.76 11.79 -55.63
N SER A 345 1.14 12.74 -54.77
CA SER A 345 1.94 13.92 -55.17
C SER A 345 3.36 13.52 -55.60
N LEU A 346 3.72 13.89 -56.84
CA LEU A 346 5.01 13.62 -57.49
C LEU A 346 6.22 14.27 -56.78
N GLN A 347 5.98 15.17 -55.83
CA GLN A 347 6.99 15.84 -55.03
C GLN A 347 7.62 14.91 -53.96
N TYR A 348 7.05 13.72 -53.72
CA TYR A 348 7.57 12.74 -52.77
C TYR A 348 8.98 12.27 -53.17
N GLY A 349 9.95 12.49 -52.27
CA GLY A 349 11.37 12.16 -52.48
C GLY A 349 12.29 13.37 -52.74
N LYS A 350 11.76 14.57 -52.95
CA LYS A 350 12.56 15.80 -52.93
C LYS A 350 12.81 16.23 -51.49
N ALA A 351 14.07 16.36 -51.09
CA ALA A 351 14.44 16.84 -49.76
C ALA A 351 13.89 18.27 -49.55
N PRO A 352 13.00 18.51 -48.56
CA PRO A 352 12.57 19.86 -48.24
C PRO A 352 13.77 20.70 -47.80
N LYS A 353 13.78 21.99 -48.14
CA LYS A 353 14.78 22.94 -47.63
C LYS A 353 14.47 23.23 -46.16
N ILE A 354 14.98 22.38 -45.27
CA ILE A 354 14.87 22.55 -43.82
C ILE A 354 15.96 23.53 -43.39
N SER A 355 15.63 24.49 -42.52
CA SER A 355 16.62 25.42 -41.97
C SER A 355 17.62 24.70 -41.07
N GLU A 356 18.87 25.16 -41.08
CA GLU A 356 19.96 24.59 -40.28
C GLU A 356 19.62 24.60 -38.78
N ASP A 357 18.97 25.66 -38.30
CA ASP A 357 18.49 25.77 -36.91
C ASP A 357 17.56 24.62 -36.48
N LYS A 358 16.74 24.09 -37.39
CA LYS A 358 15.83 22.96 -37.11
C LYS A 358 16.60 21.65 -37.03
N ILE A 359 17.59 21.48 -37.89
CA ILE A 359 18.49 20.33 -37.88
C ILE A 359 19.27 20.32 -36.56
N ASP A 360 19.78 21.48 -36.13
CA ASP A 360 20.51 21.62 -34.87
C ASP A 360 19.62 21.33 -33.65
N LYS A 361 18.36 21.79 -33.64
CA LYS A 361 17.39 21.45 -32.59
C LYS A 361 17.14 19.94 -32.52
N MET A 362 16.99 19.26 -33.65
CA MET A 362 16.82 17.80 -33.72
C MET A 362 18.09 17.09 -33.21
N VAL A 363 19.27 17.49 -33.66
CA VAL A 363 20.55 16.90 -33.22
C VAL A 363 20.76 17.10 -31.72
N LYS A 364 20.36 18.26 -31.17
CA LYS A 364 20.40 18.52 -29.74
C LYS A 364 19.47 17.59 -28.96
N GLU A 365 18.24 17.39 -29.42
CA GLU A 365 17.29 16.44 -28.78
C GLU A 365 17.85 15.00 -28.77
N LEU A 366 18.49 14.58 -29.87
CA LEU A 366 19.15 13.27 -29.96
C LEU A 366 20.32 13.14 -28.98
N LYS A 367 21.19 14.16 -28.90
CA LYS A 367 22.33 14.17 -27.96
C LYS A 367 21.88 14.13 -26.50
N ASP A 368 20.90 14.95 -26.13
CA ASP A 368 20.33 14.96 -24.77
C ASP A 368 19.75 13.59 -24.37
N ARG A 369 19.16 12.86 -25.34
CA ARG A 369 18.64 11.49 -25.10
C ARG A 369 19.75 10.50 -24.83
N ASP A 370 20.83 10.56 -25.59
CA ASP A 370 21.98 9.68 -25.43
C ASP A 370 22.70 9.95 -24.10
N GLU A 371 22.85 11.21 -23.72
CA GLU A 371 23.39 11.59 -22.40
C GLU A 371 22.50 11.08 -21.26
N LYS A 372 21.18 11.20 -21.37
CA LYS A 372 20.24 10.61 -20.40
C LYS A 372 20.34 9.08 -20.33
N ARG A 373 20.61 8.40 -21.45
CA ARG A 373 20.85 6.94 -21.47
C ARG A 373 22.14 6.61 -20.72
N LYS A 374 23.24 7.32 -21.04
CA LYS A 374 24.55 7.15 -20.38
C LYS A 374 24.49 7.44 -18.89
N LEU A 375 23.75 8.45 -18.45
CA LEU A 375 23.59 8.78 -17.03
C LEU A 375 22.83 7.67 -16.27
N ARG A 376 21.79 7.08 -16.87
CA ARG A 376 21.10 5.91 -16.28
C ARG A 376 22.00 4.70 -16.17
N GLU A 377 22.80 4.44 -17.21
CA GLU A 377 23.78 3.36 -17.22
C GLU A 377 24.85 3.55 -16.14
N HIS A 378 25.38 4.77 -16.01
CA HIS A 378 26.32 5.12 -14.95
C HIS A 378 25.70 4.92 -13.55
N LEU A 379 24.47 5.36 -13.32
CA LEU A 379 23.77 5.14 -12.05
C LEU A 379 23.58 3.65 -11.73
N ALA A 380 23.27 2.82 -12.73
CA ALA A 380 23.16 1.37 -12.55
C ALA A 380 24.50 0.70 -12.19
N ASN A 381 25.60 1.26 -12.73
CA ASN A 381 26.96 0.76 -12.53
C ASN A 381 27.66 1.35 -11.30
N THR A 382 27.07 2.32 -10.59
CA THR A 382 27.65 2.82 -9.34
C THR A 382 27.63 1.72 -8.27
N PRO A 383 28.79 1.34 -7.70
CA PRO A 383 28.84 0.30 -6.67
C PRO A 383 28.19 0.83 -5.38
N LEU A 384 27.20 0.09 -4.88
CA LEU A 384 26.74 0.23 -3.50
C LEU A 384 27.96 -0.02 -2.61
N LYS A 385 28.42 1.01 -1.89
CA LYS A 385 29.53 0.91 -0.95
C LYS A 385 29.15 0.02 0.25
N SER A 386 29.12 -1.30 0.07
CA SER A 386 29.30 -2.25 1.16
C SER A 386 30.78 -2.63 1.22
N LYS A 387 31.36 -2.51 2.41
CA LYS A 387 32.81 -2.42 2.64
C LYS A 387 33.52 -3.78 2.66
N THR A 388 33.02 -4.79 1.95
CA THR A 388 33.40 -6.19 2.25
C THR A 388 33.65 -7.12 1.07
N ILE A 389 33.86 -6.63 -0.16
CA ILE A 389 34.19 -7.53 -1.27
C ILE A 389 35.40 -7.00 -2.05
N LEU A 390 36.54 -7.67 -1.87
CA LEU A 390 37.71 -7.56 -2.72
C LEU A 390 37.38 -8.20 -4.07
N ASN A 391 36.99 -7.38 -5.05
CA ASN A 391 37.25 -7.48 -6.48
C ASN A 391 36.26 -6.60 -7.26
N GLU A 392 36.78 -5.71 -8.10
CA GLU A 392 36.02 -4.74 -8.90
C GLU A 392 35.07 -5.38 -9.93
N GLU A 393 35.15 -6.69 -10.19
CA GLU A 393 34.34 -7.37 -11.22
C GLU A 393 33.14 -8.18 -10.69
N LEU A 394 32.91 -8.26 -9.38
CA LEU A 394 31.83 -9.08 -8.80
C LEU A 394 30.55 -8.37 -8.27
N PRO A 395 30.23 -7.09 -8.55
CA PRO A 395 28.99 -6.49 -8.04
C PRO A 395 27.72 -6.86 -8.84
N CYS A 396 27.82 -7.28 -10.10
CA CYS A 396 26.66 -7.70 -10.90
C CYS A 396 26.27 -9.16 -10.61
N LEU A 397 27.25 -10.08 -10.63
CA LEU A 397 27.04 -11.50 -10.30
C LEU A 397 26.43 -11.69 -8.92
N THR A 398 26.83 -10.91 -7.92
CA THR A 398 26.26 -11.00 -6.57
C THR A 398 24.80 -10.55 -6.51
N LYS A 399 24.39 -9.51 -7.26
CA LYS A 399 23.00 -9.06 -7.33
C LYS A 399 22.10 -10.07 -8.04
N ASP A 400 22.58 -10.63 -9.14
CA ASP A 400 21.82 -11.61 -9.94
C ASP A 400 21.69 -12.97 -9.24
N LEU A 401 22.66 -13.34 -8.39
CA LEU A 401 22.56 -14.52 -7.52
C LEU A 401 21.68 -14.25 -6.29
N TRP A 402 21.77 -13.07 -5.67
CA TRP A 402 21.00 -12.74 -4.46
C TRP A 402 19.50 -12.60 -4.73
N ALA A 403 19.11 -12.09 -5.90
CA ALA A 403 17.70 -11.88 -6.21
C ALA A 403 16.85 -13.16 -6.14
N PRO A 404 17.24 -14.30 -6.76
CA PRO A 404 16.53 -15.57 -6.61
C PRO A 404 16.87 -16.29 -5.29
N LEU A 405 18.12 -16.22 -4.80
CA LEU A 405 18.52 -16.92 -3.56
C LEU A 405 17.84 -16.33 -2.32
N GLY A 406 17.57 -15.02 -2.28
CA GLY A 406 16.84 -14.39 -1.19
C GLY A 406 15.40 -14.87 -1.07
N THR A 407 14.71 -15.08 -2.20
CA THR A 407 13.34 -15.64 -2.21
C THR A 407 13.34 -17.11 -1.84
N ILE A 408 14.29 -17.89 -2.36
CA ILE A 408 14.42 -19.33 -2.04
C ILE A 408 14.80 -19.52 -0.57
N SER A 409 15.71 -18.72 -0.03
CA SER A 409 16.11 -18.76 1.38
C SER A 409 14.93 -18.45 2.30
N ASN A 410 14.12 -17.44 1.99
CA ASN A 410 12.93 -17.11 2.78
C ASN A 410 11.84 -18.20 2.72
N VAL A 411 11.64 -18.83 1.55
CA VAL A 411 10.71 -19.96 1.39
C VAL A 411 11.20 -21.17 2.18
N ILE A 412 12.48 -21.50 2.12
CA ILE A 412 13.07 -22.59 2.90
C ILE A 412 12.95 -22.30 4.40
N PHE A 413 13.23 -21.06 4.84
CA PHE A 413 13.10 -20.66 6.24
C PHE A 413 11.65 -20.75 6.72
N SER A 414 10.67 -20.35 5.89
CA SER A 414 9.25 -20.49 6.20
C SER A 414 8.81 -21.96 6.25
N ILE A 415 9.31 -22.82 5.37
CA ILE A 415 9.00 -24.26 5.39
C ILE A 415 9.59 -24.92 6.65
N ILE A 416 10.83 -24.60 7.01
CA ILE A 416 11.49 -25.11 8.21
C ILE A 416 10.75 -24.62 9.47
N LEU A 417 10.38 -23.34 9.53
CA LEU A 417 9.60 -22.80 10.64
C LEU A 417 8.22 -23.47 10.75
N PHE A 418 7.56 -23.73 9.62
CA PHE A 418 6.26 -24.40 9.60
C PHE A 418 6.36 -25.86 10.06
N GLN A 419 7.41 -26.58 9.68
CA GLN A 419 7.66 -27.93 10.20
C GLN A 419 8.01 -27.93 11.69
N PHE A 420 8.78 -26.95 12.17
CA PHE A 420 9.13 -26.85 13.59
C PHE A 420 7.89 -26.54 14.44
N VAL A 421 7.03 -25.63 13.99
CA VAL A 421 5.74 -25.33 14.65
C VAL A 421 4.80 -26.52 14.59
N PHE A 422 4.72 -27.25 13.48
CA PHE A 422 3.90 -28.46 13.36
C PHE A 422 4.35 -29.57 14.31
N VAL A 423 5.67 -29.80 14.45
CA VAL A 423 6.23 -30.78 15.38
C VAL A 423 6.04 -30.35 16.84
N LEU A 424 6.12 -29.06 17.16
CA LEU A 424 5.83 -28.58 18.52
C LEU A 424 4.34 -28.64 18.87
N GLN A 425 3.44 -28.37 17.92
CA GLN A 425 2.00 -28.36 18.14
C GLN A 425 1.40 -29.78 18.19
N PHE A 426 1.91 -30.71 17.37
CA PHE A 426 1.37 -32.07 17.23
C PHE A 426 2.27 -33.17 17.82
N GLY A 427 3.56 -32.91 18.04
CA GLY A 427 4.48 -33.87 18.65
C GLY A 427 4.24 -34.08 20.15
N VAL A 428 3.69 -33.08 20.85
CA VAL A 428 3.31 -33.21 22.27
C VAL A 428 2.09 -34.14 22.43
N VAL A 429 1.24 -34.26 21.41
CA VAL A 429 0.04 -35.12 21.45
C VAL A 429 0.40 -36.60 21.28
N TRP A 430 1.53 -36.93 20.65
CA TRP A 430 1.96 -38.33 20.47
C TRP A 430 2.68 -38.91 21.69
N TYR A 431 3.22 -38.08 22.58
CA TYR A 431 3.92 -38.56 23.78
C TYR A 431 3.01 -38.79 24.99
N LEU A 432 1.70 -38.54 24.84
CA LEU A 432 0.69 -38.64 25.90
C LEU A 432 -0.52 -39.53 25.52
N ILE A 433 -0.36 -40.40 24.52
CA ILE A 433 -1.21 -41.58 24.24
C ILE A 433 -0.30 -42.80 24.30
#